data_AF-A0A2A4J2Y3-F1
#
_entry.id   AF-A0A2A4J2Y3-F1
#
_cell.length_a   1.000
_cell.length_b   1.000
_cell.length_c   1.000
_cell.angle_alpha   90.00
_cell.angle_beta   90.00
_cell.angle_gamma   90.00
#
_symmetry.space_group_name_H-M   'P 1'
#
loop_
_entity.id
_entity.type
_entity.pdbx_description
1 polymer ?
#
loop_
_entity_poly.entity_id
_entity_poly.type
_entity_poly.pdbx_seq_one_letter_code
_entity_poly.pdbx_strand_id
1 'polypeptide(L)'
;MQFLKSKVKGEPERLIQHLQISSTNYALSWNILNHRYDNKRRIFLSHLKNILNIPAIHQKSANHLKRIHDTTYESVNAIKNLGVDVSTWDPFLVCILAEKLDSETNDDYMDSLKAPRELPVLKEFLQFLENKFMSLEISRKKQDNSKTSQFQNNHVNKDTHNHNYSKPLNHKFKQSYNNYSANQ
;
A
#
# COMPACT_ATOMS: atom_id res chain seq x y z
N MET A 1 -7.35 11.98 -37.17
CA MET A 1 -6.29 10.93 -37.11
C MET A 1 -5.01 11.38 -36.43
N GLN A 2 -4.48 12.59 -36.71
CA GLN A 2 -3.25 13.09 -36.06
C GLN A 2 -3.34 13.08 -34.52
N PHE A 3 -4.49 13.47 -33.96
CA PHE A 3 -4.77 13.36 -32.53
C PHE A 3 -4.80 11.91 -32.02
N LEU A 4 -5.38 10.97 -32.77
CA LEU A 4 -5.39 9.55 -32.36
C LEU A 4 -3.96 8.99 -32.31
N LYS A 5 -3.15 9.22 -33.34
CA LYS A 5 -1.75 8.77 -33.39
C LYS A 5 -0.92 9.40 -32.27
N SER A 6 -1.19 10.64 -31.86
CA SER A 6 -0.46 11.27 -30.75
C SER A 6 -0.88 10.76 -29.36
N LYS A 7 -2.08 10.18 -29.23
CA LYS A 7 -2.62 9.63 -27.98
C LYS A 7 -2.34 8.14 -27.78
N VAL A 8 -1.90 7.42 -28.80
CA VAL A 8 -1.47 6.02 -28.69
C VAL A 8 0.05 5.92 -28.65
N LYS A 9 0.58 5.00 -27.83
CA LYS A 9 2.02 4.76 -27.67
C LYS A 9 2.30 3.27 -27.58
N GLY A 10 3.47 2.83 -28.03
CA GLY A 10 3.91 1.44 -27.90
C GLY A 10 3.24 0.50 -28.89
N GLU A 11 2.66 -0.61 -28.41
CA GLU A 11 1.98 -1.59 -29.28
C GLU A 11 0.81 -0.97 -30.08
N PRO A 12 -0.16 -0.24 -29.47
CA PRO A 12 -1.25 0.35 -30.23
C PRO A 12 -0.80 1.30 -31.35
N GLU A 13 0.28 2.06 -31.13
CA GLU A 13 0.89 2.94 -32.14
C GLU A 13 1.44 2.13 -33.33
N ARG A 14 2.17 1.04 -33.05
CA ARG A 14 2.71 0.14 -34.09
C ARG A 14 1.63 -0.48 -34.97
N LEU A 15 0.42 -0.72 -34.44
CA LEU A 15 -0.69 -1.28 -35.21
C LEU A 15 -1.18 -0.36 -36.32
N ILE A 16 -1.19 0.95 -36.07
CA ILE A 16 -1.74 1.95 -36.99
C ILE A 16 -0.66 2.83 -37.63
N GLN A 17 0.63 2.57 -37.35
CA GLN A 17 1.74 3.41 -37.82
C GLN A 17 1.80 3.52 -39.34
N HIS A 18 1.52 2.40 -40.04
CA HIS A 18 1.58 2.27 -41.49
C HIS A 18 0.43 3.03 -42.21
N LEU A 19 -0.61 3.43 -41.48
CA LEU A 19 -1.73 4.17 -42.04
C LEU A 19 -1.40 5.67 -42.13
N GLN A 20 -1.57 6.24 -43.33
CA GLN A 20 -1.39 7.67 -43.61
C GLN A 20 -2.49 8.51 -42.94
N ILE A 21 -2.17 9.76 -42.61
CA ILE A 21 -3.14 10.68 -41.97
C ILE A 21 -4.25 11.01 -42.98
N SER A 22 -5.44 10.48 -42.74
CA SER A 22 -6.66 10.74 -43.53
C SER A 22 -7.90 10.56 -42.64
N SER A 23 -9.04 11.13 -43.05
CA SER A 23 -10.35 10.90 -42.42
C SER A 23 -10.82 9.46 -42.59
N THR A 24 -10.62 8.86 -43.77
CA THR A 24 -10.96 7.45 -44.05
C THR A 24 -10.12 6.50 -43.19
N ASN A 25 -8.82 6.77 -43.08
CA ASN A 25 -7.90 5.98 -42.29
C ASN A 25 -8.10 6.14 -40.78
N TYR A 26 -8.79 7.20 -40.31
CA TYR A 26 -9.17 7.32 -38.90
C TYR A 26 -10.15 6.23 -38.49
N ALA A 27 -11.21 6.02 -39.27
CA ALA A 27 -12.19 4.97 -39.01
C ALA A 27 -11.55 3.58 -39.03
N LEU A 28 -10.68 3.32 -40.01
CA LEU A 28 -9.91 2.07 -40.08
C LEU A 28 -8.98 1.89 -38.87
N SER A 29 -8.24 2.94 -38.48
CA SER A 29 -7.36 2.91 -37.29
C SER A 29 -8.16 2.62 -36.02
N TRP A 30 -9.31 3.29 -35.85
CA TRP A 30 -10.20 3.08 -34.72
C TRP A 30 -10.75 1.65 -34.68
N ASN A 31 -11.15 1.09 -35.84
CA ASN A 31 -11.59 -0.29 -35.95
C ASN A 31 -10.48 -1.30 -35.63
N ILE A 32 -9.24 -1.08 -36.09
CA ILE A 32 -8.10 -1.93 -35.75
C ILE A 32 -7.84 -1.92 -34.23
N LEU A 33 -7.85 -0.73 -33.63
CA LEU A 33 -7.67 -0.57 -32.19
C LEU A 33 -8.79 -1.23 -31.40
N ASN A 34 -10.05 -0.98 -31.76
CA ASN A 34 -11.20 -1.62 -31.11
C ASN A 34 -11.16 -3.13 -31.27
N HIS A 35 -10.91 -3.65 -32.47
CA HIS A 35 -10.83 -5.09 -32.68
C HIS A 35 -9.78 -5.76 -31.77
N ARG A 36 -8.64 -5.10 -31.53
CA ARG A 36 -7.59 -5.64 -30.66
C ARG A 36 -7.86 -5.45 -29.16
N TYR A 37 -8.36 -4.28 -28.77
CA TYR A 37 -8.44 -3.88 -27.36
C TYR A 37 -9.85 -3.97 -26.76
N ASP A 38 -10.92 -3.85 -27.56
CA ASP A 38 -12.31 -4.06 -27.13
C ASP A 38 -12.70 -5.55 -27.18
N ASN A 39 -11.79 -6.41 -26.72
CA ASN A 39 -12.07 -7.83 -26.58
C ASN A 39 -12.69 -8.07 -25.20
N LYS A 40 -14.02 -8.02 -25.12
CA LYS A 40 -14.78 -8.22 -23.87
C LYS A 40 -14.35 -9.45 -23.08
N ARG A 41 -14.07 -10.58 -23.76
CA ARG A 41 -13.58 -11.80 -23.12
C ARG A 41 -12.22 -11.58 -22.45
N ARG A 42 -11.27 -10.93 -23.12
CA ARG A 42 -9.95 -10.61 -22.53
C ARG A 42 -10.08 -9.65 -21.36
N ILE A 43 -10.88 -8.60 -21.49
CA ILE A 43 -11.10 -7.60 -20.43
C ILE A 43 -11.71 -8.28 -19.20
N PHE A 44 -12.79 -9.04 -19.40
CA PHE A 44 -13.43 -9.83 -18.36
C PHE A 44 -12.44 -10.76 -17.64
N LEU A 45 -11.71 -11.58 -18.40
CA LEU A 45 -10.73 -12.52 -17.82
C LEU A 45 -9.60 -11.79 -17.08
N SER A 46 -9.20 -10.61 -17.53
CA SER A 46 -8.19 -9.81 -16.85
C SER A 46 -8.68 -9.38 -15.47
N HIS A 47 -9.87 -8.79 -15.37
CA HIS A 47 -10.44 -8.36 -14.10
C HIS A 47 -10.74 -9.53 -13.17
N LEU A 48 -11.29 -10.63 -13.70
CA LEU A 48 -11.52 -11.82 -12.88
C LEU A 48 -10.21 -12.41 -12.35
N LYS A 49 -9.17 -12.53 -13.18
CA LYS A 49 -7.84 -12.98 -12.73
C LYS A 49 -7.22 -12.04 -11.71
N ASN A 50 -7.43 -10.72 -11.82
CA ASN A 50 -6.94 -9.77 -10.84
C ASN A 50 -7.51 -10.08 -9.45
N ILE A 51 -8.79 -10.44 -9.35
CA ILE A 51 -9.44 -10.85 -8.10
C ILE A 51 -8.88 -12.20 -7.62
N LEU A 52 -8.88 -13.22 -8.48
CA LEU A 52 -8.47 -14.59 -8.10
C LEU A 52 -7.00 -14.68 -7.65
N ASN A 53 -6.14 -13.89 -8.29
CA ASN A 53 -4.70 -13.87 -8.04
C ASN A 53 -4.26 -12.85 -6.98
N ILE A 54 -5.20 -12.27 -6.23
CA ILE A 54 -4.87 -11.49 -5.03
C ILE A 54 -4.00 -12.38 -4.11
N PRO A 55 -2.80 -11.92 -3.71
CA PRO A 55 -1.95 -12.66 -2.79
C PRO A 55 -2.62 -12.81 -1.42
N ALA A 56 -2.49 -13.99 -0.81
CA ALA A 56 -2.93 -14.18 0.57
C ALA A 56 -2.04 -13.39 1.53
N ILE A 57 -2.65 -12.86 2.58
CA ILE A 57 -2.00 -12.09 3.63
C ILE A 57 -1.63 -13.04 4.77
N HIS A 58 -0.37 -13.01 5.20
CA HIS A 58 0.10 -13.82 6.33
C HIS A 58 0.23 -13.03 7.63
N GLN A 59 0.25 -11.70 7.53
CA GLN A 59 0.36 -10.79 8.67
C GLN A 59 -0.50 -9.56 8.44
N LYS A 60 -1.13 -9.10 9.51
CA LYS A 60 -1.97 -7.91 9.52
C LYS A 60 -1.31 -6.72 8.84
N SER A 61 -1.91 -6.21 7.78
CA SER A 61 -1.34 -5.12 6.99
C SER A 61 -2.41 -4.27 6.31
N ALA A 62 -2.48 -3.00 6.69
CA ALA A 62 -3.43 -2.03 6.11
C ALA A 62 -3.30 -1.94 4.59
N ASN A 63 -2.06 -1.87 4.07
CA ASN A 63 -1.80 -1.76 2.64
C ASN A 63 -2.30 -2.96 1.86
N HIS A 64 -2.17 -4.17 2.42
CA HIS A 64 -2.64 -5.37 1.75
C HIS A 64 -4.17 -5.44 1.78
N LEU A 65 -4.81 -5.20 2.93
CA LEU A 65 -6.27 -5.15 3.03
C LEU A 65 -6.88 -4.12 2.09
N LYS A 66 -6.28 -2.92 2.01
CA LYS A 66 -6.66 -1.90 1.04
C LYS A 66 -6.53 -2.38 -0.40
N ARG A 67 -5.44 -3.07 -0.74
CA ARG A 67 -5.26 -3.65 -2.08
C ARG A 67 -6.33 -4.69 -2.41
N ILE A 68 -6.71 -5.56 -1.46
CA ILE A 68 -7.79 -6.53 -1.65
C ILE A 68 -9.10 -5.79 -1.97
N HIS A 69 -9.42 -4.79 -1.15
CA HIS A 69 -10.60 -3.95 -1.31
C HIS A 69 -10.65 -3.26 -2.69
N ASP A 70 -9.63 -2.47 -3.00
CA ASP A 70 -9.59 -1.64 -4.21
C ASP A 70 -9.58 -2.50 -5.47
N THR A 71 -8.75 -3.56 -5.51
CA THR A 71 -8.67 -4.48 -6.66
C THR A 71 -10.01 -5.14 -6.93
N THR A 72 -10.72 -5.56 -5.88
CA THR A 72 -12.04 -6.20 -5.99
C THR A 72 -13.07 -5.21 -6.47
N TYR A 73 -13.15 -4.04 -5.82
CA TYR A 73 -14.11 -3.00 -6.16
C TYR A 73 -13.97 -2.54 -7.60
N GLU A 74 -12.74 -2.22 -8.04
CA GLU A 74 -12.45 -1.80 -9.41
C GLU A 74 -12.78 -2.90 -10.43
N SER A 75 -12.38 -4.16 -10.14
CA SER A 75 -12.59 -5.27 -11.07
C SER A 75 -14.06 -5.64 -11.23
N VAL A 76 -14.83 -5.67 -10.14
CA VAL A 76 -16.28 -5.93 -10.19
C VAL A 76 -16.99 -4.82 -10.95
N ASN A 77 -16.65 -3.55 -10.71
CA ASN A 77 -17.25 -2.43 -11.44
C ASN A 77 -16.89 -2.45 -12.93
N ALA A 78 -15.65 -2.81 -13.28
CA ALA A 78 -15.26 -2.96 -14.68
C ALA A 78 -16.04 -4.11 -15.36
N ILE A 79 -16.25 -5.23 -14.68
CA ILE A 79 -17.06 -6.36 -15.18
C ILE A 79 -18.53 -5.94 -15.36
N LYS A 80 -19.11 -5.19 -14.41
CA LYS A 80 -20.46 -4.61 -14.56
C LYS A 80 -20.55 -3.69 -15.77
N ASN A 81 -19.55 -2.83 -15.99
CA ASN A 81 -19.51 -1.91 -17.13
C ASN A 81 -19.40 -2.63 -18.49
N LEU A 82 -18.90 -3.87 -18.52
CA LEU A 82 -18.94 -4.72 -19.73
C LEU A 82 -20.35 -5.25 -20.04
N GLY A 83 -21.32 -5.07 -19.14
CA GLY A 83 -22.69 -5.58 -19.25
C GLY A 83 -22.89 -6.98 -18.67
N VAL A 84 -21.97 -7.46 -17.83
CA VAL A 84 -22.11 -8.75 -17.15
C VAL A 84 -22.94 -8.56 -15.88
N ASP A 85 -23.96 -9.41 -15.72
CA ASP A 85 -24.71 -9.48 -14.46
C ASP A 85 -23.89 -10.20 -13.39
N VAL A 86 -23.66 -9.51 -12.27
CA VAL A 86 -22.91 -10.00 -11.12
C VAL A 86 -23.74 -9.99 -9.83
N SER A 87 -25.06 -9.84 -9.95
CA SER A 87 -25.99 -9.76 -8.80
C SER A 87 -25.91 -10.95 -7.85
N THR A 88 -25.50 -12.12 -8.34
CA THR A 88 -25.41 -13.37 -7.57
C THR A 88 -23.97 -13.77 -7.21
N TRP A 89 -22.99 -12.93 -7.52
CA TRP A 89 -21.57 -13.28 -7.36
C TRP A 89 -21.06 -13.11 -5.92
N ASP A 90 -21.79 -12.31 -5.12
CA ASP A 90 -21.37 -11.89 -3.79
C ASP A 90 -20.87 -13.07 -2.91
N PRO A 91 -21.59 -14.20 -2.77
CA PRO A 91 -21.14 -15.30 -1.91
C PRO A 91 -19.82 -15.92 -2.38
N PHE A 92 -19.65 -16.08 -3.68
CA PHE A 92 -18.43 -16.67 -4.27
C PHE A 92 -17.24 -15.73 -4.10
N LEU A 93 -17.43 -14.44 -4.37
CA LEU A 93 -16.37 -13.46 -4.24
C LEU A 93 -15.93 -13.33 -2.78
N VAL A 94 -16.87 -13.24 -1.85
CA VAL A 94 -16.53 -13.16 -0.42
C VAL A 94 -15.79 -14.41 0.06
N CYS A 95 -16.21 -15.61 -0.35
CA CYS A 95 -15.51 -16.85 0.01
C CYS A 95 -14.05 -16.84 -0.49
N ILE A 96 -13.82 -16.50 -1.75
CA ILE A 96 -12.47 -16.43 -2.34
C ILE A 96 -11.61 -15.36 -1.64
N LEU A 97 -12.20 -14.21 -1.31
CA LEU A 97 -11.48 -13.10 -0.69
C LEU A 97 -11.18 -13.34 0.79
N ALA A 98 -12.08 -14.02 1.51
CA ALA A 98 -11.88 -14.39 2.91
C ALA A 98 -10.69 -15.34 3.07
N GLU A 99 -10.45 -16.24 2.10
CA GLU A 99 -9.25 -17.09 2.06
C GLU A 99 -7.94 -16.30 1.87
N LYS A 100 -8.02 -15.03 1.43
CA LYS A 100 -6.84 -14.17 1.29
C LYS A 100 -6.50 -13.40 2.57
N LEU A 101 -7.35 -13.45 3.59
CA LEU A 101 -7.14 -12.75 4.85
C LEU A 101 -6.20 -13.56 5.76
N ASP A 102 -5.46 -12.85 6.62
CA ASP A 102 -4.76 -13.49 7.73
C ASP A 102 -5.76 -13.97 8.79
N SER A 103 -5.35 -14.91 9.65
CA SER A 103 -6.23 -15.53 10.65
C SER A 103 -6.93 -14.50 11.55
N GLU A 104 -6.18 -13.52 12.06
CA GLU A 104 -6.73 -12.50 12.98
C GLU A 104 -7.80 -11.67 12.27
N THR A 105 -7.52 -11.19 11.06
CA THR A 105 -8.49 -10.40 10.29
C THR A 105 -9.70 -11.25 9.87
N ASN A 106 -9.54 -12.55 9.63
CA ASN A 106 -10.65 -13.45 9.31
C ASN A 106 -11.56 -13.67 10.54
N ASP A 107 -10.99 -13.90 11.71
CA ASP A 107 -11.74 -14.02 12.97
C ASP A 107 -12.52 -12.72 13.26
N ASP A 108 -11.86 -11.56 13.12
CA ASP A 108 -12.50 -10.25 13.24
C ASP A 108 -13.66 -10.06 12.25
N TYR A 109 -13.54 -10.59 11.03
CA TYR A 109 -14.60 -10.55 10.03
C TYR A 109 -15.79 -11.40 10.47
N MET A 110 -15.55 -12.65 10.90
CA MET A 110 -16.59 -13.55 11.39
C MET A 110 -17.36 -12.94 12.58
N ASP A 111 -16.64 -12.32 13.52
CA ASP A 111 -17.25 -11.65 14.68
C ASP A 111 -18.06 -10.39 14.31
N SER A 112 -17.73 -9.74 13.18
CA SER A 112 -18.42 -8.55 12.71
C SER A 112 -19.77 -8.84 12.02
N LEU A 113 -20.05 -10.10 11.69
CA LEU A 113 -21.25 -10.49 10.94
C LEU A 113 -22.52 -10.33 11.79
N LYS A 114 -23.46 -9.53 11.30
CA LYS A 114 -24.77 -9.34 11.95
C LYS A 114 -25.69 -10.56 11.81
N ALA A 115 -25.56 -11.28 10.70
CA ALA A 115 -26.37 -12.45 10.37
C ALA A 115 -25.46 -13.61 9.92
N PRO A 116 -24.77 -14.28 10.86
CA PRO A 116 -23.71 -15.25 10.54
C PRO A 116 -24.20 -16.53 9.83
N ARG A 117 -25.53 -16.72 9.72
CA ARG A 117 -26.15 -17.86 9.04
C ARG A 117 -26.66 -17.53 7.64
N GLU A 118 -26.62 -16.26 7.24
CA GLU A 118 -27.04 -15.82 5.91
C GLU A 118 -25.86 -15.80 4.94
N LEU A 119 -26.17 -15.79 3.64
CA LEU A 119 -25.13 -15.68 2.61
C LEU A 119 -24.44 -14.32 2.67
N PRO A 120 -23.12 -14.26 2.50
CA PRO A 120 -22.38 -13.02 2.65
C PRO A 120 -22.64 -12.08 1.47
N VAL A 121 -22.69 -10.78 1.79
CA VAL A 121 -22.89 -9.70 0.82
C VAL A 121 -21.54 -9.01 0.58
N LEU A 122 -21.15 -8.88 -0.68
CA LEU A 122 -19.83 -8.34 -1.03
C LEU A 122 -19.66 -6.91 -0.53
N LYS A 123 -20.72 -6.11 -0.61
CA LYS A 123 -20.71 -4.72 -0.13
C LYS A 123 -20.38 -4.63 1.36
N GLU A 124 -20.93 -5.53 2.17
CA GLU A 124 -20.68 -5.55 3.62
C GLU A 124 -19.25 -6.00 3.92
N PHE A 125 -18.76 -7.01 3.19
CA PHE A 125 -17.37 -7.46 3.29
C PHE A 125 -16.37 -6.36 2.91
N LEU A 126 -16.59 -5.65 1.81
CA LEU A 126 -15.74 -4.52 1.40
C LEU A 126 -15.76 -3.40 2.44
N GLN A 127 -16.93 -3.08 3.01
CA GLN A 127 -17.05 -2.09 4.08
C GLN A 127 -16.29 -2.53 5.35
N PHE A 128 -16.32 -3.81 5.70
CA PHE A 128 -15.49 -4.36 6.77
C PHE A 128 -13.99 -4.12 6.51
N LEU A 129 -13.51 -4.47 5.30
CA LEU A 129 -12.11 -4.26 4.93
C LEU A 129 -11.71 -2.79 5.01
N GLU A 130 -12.58 -1.89 4.52
CA GLU A 130 -12.39 -0.43 4.58
C GLU A 130 -12.21 0.05 6.02
N ASN A 131 -13.13 -0.31 6.90
CA ASN A 131 -13.04 0.02 8.32
C ASN A 131 -11.75 -0.53 8.95
N LYS A 132 -11.37 -1.76 8.58
CA LYS A 132 -10.19 -2.42 9.14
C LYS A 132 -8.89 -1.74 8.75
N PHE A 133 -8.66 -1.45 7.45
CA PHE A 133 -7.43 -0.79 7.04
C PHE A 133 -7.36 0.67 7.51
N MET A 134 -8.49 1.39 7.55
CA MET A 134 -8.55 2.76 8.09
C MET A 134 -8.16 2.79 9.57
N SER A 135 -8.69 1.85 10.37
CA SER A 135 -8.34 1.73 11.79
C SER A 135 -6.85 1.42 12.01
N LEU A 136 -6.28 0.56 11.16
CA LEU A 136 -4.85 0.23 11.20
C LEU A 136 -3.97 1.43 10.85
N GLU A 137 -4.34 2.22 9.84
CA GLU A 137 -3.62 3.43 9.45
C GLU A 137 -3.63 4.49 10.57
N ILE A 138 -4.77 4.69 11.23
CA ILE A 138 -4.89 5.61 12.37
C ILE A 138 -4.04 5.13 13.55
N SER A 139 -4.09 3.84 13.85
CA SER A 139 -3.33 3.24 14.95
C SER A 139 -1.82 3.36 14.74
N ARG A 140 -1.36 3.18 13.49
CA ARG A 140 0.05 3.36 13.12
C ARG A 140 0.54 4.80 13.32
N LYS A 141 -0.25 5.79 12.90
CA LYS A 141 0.08 7.22 13.11
C LYS A 141 0.23 7.58 14.59
N LYS A 142 -0.60 7.00 15.48
CA LYS A 142 -0.48 7.21 16.93
C LYS A 142 0.83 6.65 17.49
N GLN A 143 1.25 5.47 17.03
CA GLN A 143 2.52 4.87 17.45
C GLN A 143 3.72 5.71 17.01
N ASP A 144 3.71 6.21 15.76
CA ASP A 144 4.79 7.05 15.25
C ASP A 144 4.90 8.38 16.03
N ASN A 145 3.76 9.04 16.33
CA ASN A 145 3.75 10.27 17.13
C ASN A 145 4.25 10.05 18.57
N SER A 146 3.94 8.90 19.19
CA SER A 146 4.38 8.59 20.56
C SER A 146 5.90 8.38 20.67
N LYS A 147 6.55 7.89 19.61
CA LYS A 147 8.01 7.70 19.57
C LYS A 147 8.76 9.04 19.45
N THR A 148 8.17 10.03 18.77
CA THR A 148 8.81 11.36 18.61
C THR A 148 8.81 12.16 19.93
N SER A 149 7.81 11.99 20.79
CA SER A 149 7.71 12.71 22.07
C SER A 149 8.69 12.21 23.15
N GLN A 150 9.30 11.03 23.00
CA GLN A 150 10.28 10.51 23.98
C GLN A 150 11.72 11.03 23.77
N PHE A 151 12.02 11.71 22.66
CA PHE A 151 13.37 12.22 22.36
C PHE A 151 13.63 13.68 22.77
N GLN A 152 12.69 14.36 23.45
CA GLN A 152 12.85 15.78 23.84
C GLN A 152 12.90 16.07 25.35
N ASN A 153 12.88 15.07 26.23
CA ASN A 153 12.96 15.28 27.70
C ASN A 153 14.33 14.95 28.29
N ASN A 154 15.41 15.46 27.70
CA ASN A 154 16.73 15.49 28.34
C ASN A 154 17.47 16.79 27.98
N HIS A 155 16.92 17.93 28.41
CA HIS A 155 17.76 19.08 28.71
C HIS A 155 17.04 20.05 29.65
N VAL A 156 17.84 20.57 30.59
CA VAL A 156 17.59 21.67 31.54
C VAL A 156 17.21 21.24 32.97
N ASN A 157 18.20 21.22 33.86
CA ASN A 157 18.26 22.22 34.92
C ASN A 157 19.69 22.42 35.44
N LYS A 158 20.23 23.62 35.13
CA LYS A 158 21.25 24.29 35.93
C LYS A 158 20.57 24.76 37.21
N ASP A 159 21.20 24.55 38.36
CA ASP A 159 21.14 25.52 39.46
C ASP A 159 22.34 25.37 40.41
N THR A 160 22.67 26.50 41.00
CA THR A 160 23.94 26.94 41.61
C THR A 160 24.00 26.77 43.13
N HIS A 161 25.23 26.57 43.64
CA HIS A 161 25.78 26.96 44.96
C HIS A 161 25.23 26.30 46.26
N ASN A 162 26.12 25.69 47.09
CA ASN A 162 26.76 26.37 48.24
C ASN A 162 27.83 25.51 48.98
N HIS A 163 28.87 26.20 49.49
CA HIS A 163 29.82 26.00 50.62
C HIS A 163 29.92 24.65 51.41
N ASN A 164 31.05 24.19 52.02
CA ASN A 164 32.26 24.86 52.54
C ASN A 164 33.40 23.88 52.99
N TYR A 165 34.64 24.39 52.92
CA TYR A 165 35.92 24.14 53.63
C TYR A 165 36.34 22.77 54.23
N SER A 166 37.56 22.36 53.85
CA SER A 166 38.69 22.09 54.79
C SER A 166 40.06 22.06 54.05
N LYS A 167 41.03 22.85 54.56
CA LYS A 167 42.45 23.05 54.14
C LYS A 167 43.38 21.99 54.79
N PRO A 168 44.74 21.97 54.64
CA PRO A 168 45.65 22.74 53.76
C PRO A 168 46.76 21.90 53.04
N LEU A 169 47.58 22.63 52.27
CA LEU A 169 48.81 22.30 51.52
C LEU A 169 49.92 21.51 52.25
N ASN A 170 50.71 20.72 51.48
CA ASN A 170 52.17 20.94 51.43
C ASN A 170 52.90 20.32 50.21
N HIS A 171 53.64 21.18 49.50
CA HIS A 171 54.99 21.04 48.92
C HIS A 171 55.50 19.67 48.39
N LYS A 172 55.85 19.63 47.09
CA LYS A 172 57.27 19.64 46.63
C LYS A 172 57.41 19.58 45.10
N PHE A 173 58.13 20.56 44.58
CA PHE A 173 58.86 20.51 43.30
C PHE A 173 60.03 19.52 43.39
N LYS A 174 60.29 18.76 42.30
CA LYS A 174 61.66 18.52 41.81
C LYS A 174 61.64 18.03 40.35
N GLN A 175 62.35 18.80 39.51
CA GLN A 175 62.85 18.41 38.19
C GLN A 175 63.78 17.20 38.30
N SER A 176 63.89 16.34 37.28
CA SER A 176 65.08 16.26 36.39
C SER A 176 65.03 15.10 35.37
N TYR A 177 65.27 15.49 34.10
CA TYR A 177 66.13 14.90 33.05
C TYR A 177 65.99 13.46 32.51
N ASN A 178 65.94 13.42 31.15
CA ASN A 178 66.69 12.57 30.20
C ASN A 178 66.32 11.07 30.12
N ASN A 179 66.35 10.35 28.99
CA ASN A 179 66.88 10.57 27.65
C ASN A 179 66.57 9.32 26.76
N TYR A 180 66.51 9.49 25.43
CA TYR A 180 66.75 8.49 24.33
C TYR A 180 65.94 7.17 24.32
N SER A 181 65.61 6.48 23.22
CA SER A 181 65.93 6.46 21.79
C SER A 181 64.81 5.61 21.11
N ALA A 182 64.25 5.99 19.97
CA ALA A 182 64.62 5.55 18.61
C ALA A 182 64.35 4.07 18.25
N ASN A 183 63.57 3.90 17.17
CA ASN A 183 63.51 2.81 16.18
C ASN A 183 62.89 1.47 16.66
N GLN A 184 61.98 0.83 15.93
CA GLN A 184 61.77 0.73 14.48
C GLN A 184 60.29 0.78 14.12
#